data_AF-A0AAJ6ZIH8-F1
#
_entry.id   AF-A0AAJ6ZIH8-F1
#
_cell.length_a   1.000
_cell.length_b   1.000
_cell.length_c   1.000
_cell.angle_alpha   90.00
_cell.angle_beta   90.00
_cell.angle_gamma   90.00
#
_symmetry.space_group_name_H-M   'P 1'
#
loop_
_entity.id
_entity.type
_entity.pdbx_description
1 polymer ?
#
loop_
_entity_poly.entity_id
_entity_poly.type
_entity_poly.pdbx_seq_one_letter_code
_entity_poly.pdbx_strand_id
1 'polypeptide(L)'
;MPGSQTMLRASRSNRPYDVPQIECPPAADGMERFACPTPDRQGRYRCIDDHVLCDGFIDCPNGEDEDRQACMFYKTTKAHLDVLADALLRWARGR
;
A
#
# COMPACT_ATOMS: atom_id res chain seq x y z
N MET A 1 32.71 -34.01 -1.81
CA MET A 1 32.52 -32.62 -2.26
C MET A 1 31.03 -32.37 -2.38
N PRO A 2 30.50 -31.29 -1.77
CA PRO A 2 29.10 -31.19 -1.37
C PRO A 2 28.17 -30.90 -2.54
N GLY A 3 26.97 -31.49 -2.49
CA GLY A 3 25.93 -31.31 -3.48
C GLY A 3 25.38 -29.88 -3.48
N SER A 4 25.20 -29.33 -4.69
CA SER A 4 24.45 -28.10 -4.92
C SER A 4 23.03 -28.26 -4.40
N GLN A 5 22.78 -27.76 -3.20
CA GLN A 5 21.43 -27.50 -2.73
C GLN A 5 20.92 -26.27 -3.49
N THR A 6 20.23 -26.51 -4.60
CA THR A 6 19.34 -25.51 -5.18
C THR A 6 18.32 -25.15 -4.10
N MET A 7 18.47 -23.98 -3.50
CA MET A 7 17.47 -23.41 -2.60
C MET A 7 16.22 -23.11 -3.41
N LEU A 8 15.37 -24.12 -3.59
CA LEU A 8 14.00 -23.96 -4.03
C LEU A 8 13.32 -23.03 -3.02
N ARG A 9 13.14 -21.77 -3.41
CA ARG A 9 12.36 -20.79 -2.63
C ARG A 9 11.00 -21.42 -2.35
N ALA A 10 10.77 -21.83 -1.11
CA ALA A 10 9.46 -22.25 -0.64
C ALA A 10 8.44 -21.13 -0.94
N SER A 11 7.23 -21.52 -1.37
CA SER A 11 6.12 -20.60 -1.63
C SER A 11 5.94 -19.67 -0.43
N ARG A 12 6.06 -18.37 -0.67
CA ARG A 12 6.01 -17.27 0.32
C ARG A 12 4.68 -17.13 1.09
N SER A 13 3.71 -18.02 0.93
CA SER A 13 2.31 -17.77 1.27
C SER A 13 1.93 -17.83 2.76
N ASN A 14 2.84 -17.67 3.72
CA ASN A 14 2.40 -17.81 5.13
C ASN A 14 3.30 -17.16 6.20
N ARG A 15 3.93 -16.00 5.95
CA ARG A 15 4.54 -15.25 7.06
C ARG A 15 3.49 -14.38 7.74
N PRO A 16 3.49 -14.26 9.08
CA PRO A 16 2.53 -13.42 9.82
C PRO A 16 2.52 -11.94 9.42
N TYR A 17 3.56 -11.49 8.72
CA TYR A 17 3.77 -10.09 8.34
C TYR A 17 3.62 -9.86 6.83
N ASP A 18 3.34 -10.90 6.04
CA ASP A 18 3.16 -10.73 4.61
C ASP A 18 1.79 -10.08 4.38
N VAL A 19 1.81 -8.85 3.88
CA VAL A 19 0.59 -8.14 3.49
C VAL A 19 0.06 -8.79 2.20
N PRO A 20 -1.20 -9.24 2.16
CA PRO A 20 -1.82 -9.76 0.95
C PRO A 20 -1.67 -8.76 -0.20
N GLN A 21 -1.10 -9.20 -1.32
CA GLN A 21 -1.01 -8.38 -2.52
C GLN A 21 -2.35 -8.51 -3.26
N ILE A 22 -3.24 -7.55 -3.05
CA ILE A 22 -4.52 -7.47 -3.73
C ILE A 22 -4.38 -6.41 -4.83
N GLU A 23 -4.43 -6.85 -6.07
CA GLU A 23 -4.24 -5.99 -7.24
C GLU A 23 -5.51 -5.18 -7.52
N CYS A 24 -5.37 -3.87 -7.58
CA CYS A 24 -6.44 -2.96 -7.99
C CYS A 24 -6.19 -2.46 -9.42
N PRO A 25 -7.27 -2.21 -10.20
CA PRO A 25 -7.12 -1.55 -11.49
C PRO A 25 -6.51 -0.16 -11.30
N PRO A 26 -5.68 0.32 -12.25
CA PRO A 26 -5.05 1.63 -12.17
C PRO A 26 -6.11 2.74 -12.10
N ALA A 27 -5.83 3.78 -11.32
CA ALA A 27 -6.69 4.97 -11.26
C ALA A 27 -6.61 5.79 -12.56
N ALA A 28 -7.60 6.65 -12.77
CA ALA A 28 -7.70 7.47 -13.98
C ALA A 28 -6.54 8.46 -14.16
N ASP A 29 -5.88 8.84 -13.07
CA ASP A 29 -4.71 9.70 -13.02
C ASP A 29 -3.37 8.93 -13.16
N GLY A 30 -3.43 7.61 -13.30
CA GLY A 30 -2.28 6.72 -13.40
C GLY A 30 -1.65 6.35 -12.05
N MET A 31 -2.25 6.76 -10.93
CA MET A 31 -1.80 6.36 -9.60
C MET A 31 -2.30 4.96 -9.26
N GLU A 32 -1.56 4.27 -8.40
CA GLU A 32 -1.95 2.94 -7.91
C GLU A 32 -3.05 3.07 -6.85
N ARG A 33 -4.10 2.24 -6.96
CA ARG A 33 -5.19 2.19 -5.99
C ARG A 33 -4.87 1.18 -4.90
N PHE A 34 -5.31 1.46 -3.68
CA PHE A 34 -5.14 0.57 -2.54
C PHE A 34 -6.36 -0.31 -2.35
N ALA A 35 -6.15 -1.60 -2.11
CA ALA A 35 -7.23 -2.50 -1.76
C ALA A 35 -7.50 -2.45 -0.26
N CYS A 36 -8.78 -2.35 0.12
CA CYS A 36 -9.22 -2.61 1.48
C CYS A 36 -8.87 -4.06 1.87
N PRO A 37 -8.32 -4.29 3.08
CA PRO A 37 -7.88 -5.62 3.49
C PRO A 37 -9.06 -6.58 3.75
N THR A 38 -10.23 -6.08 4.17
CA THR A 38 -11.44 -6.89 4.29
C THR A 38 -12.32 -6.77 3.04
N PRO A 39 -12.83 -7.88 2.48
CA PRO A 39 -13.83 -7.83 1.42
C PRO A 39 -15.18 -7.28 1.91
N ASP A 40 -16.00 -6.78 0.98
CA ASP A 40 -17.37 -6.36 1.24
C ASP A 40 -18.29 -7.55 1.60
N ARG A 41 -19.56 -7.28 1.90
CA ARG A 41 -20.57 -8.31 2.22
C ARG A 41 -20.78 -9.35 1.12
N GLN A 42 -20.32 -9.09 -0.10
CA GLN A 42 -20.43 -9.96 -1.28
C GLN A 42 -19.10 -10.68 -1.57
N GLY A 43 -18.07 -10.51 -0.73
CA GLY A 43 -16.76 -11.13 -0.92
C GLY A 43 -15.87 -10.39 -1.91
N ARG A 44 -16.19 -9.15 -2.28
CA ARG A 44 -15.41 -8.36 -3.25
C ARG A 44 -14.49 -7.39 -2.54
N TYR A 45 -13.24 -7.31 -2.99
CA TYR A 45 -12.31 -6.32 -2.49
C TYR A 45 -12.63 -4.94 -3.06
N ARG A 46 -12.69 -3.95 -2.17
CA ARG A 46 -12.89 -2.55 -2.55
C ARG A 46 -11.53 -1.90 -2.78
N CYS A 47 -11.42 -1.15 -3.86
CA CYS A 47 -10.23 -0.38 -4.17
C CYS A 47 -10.51 1.11 -3.97
N ILE A 48 -9.61 1.79 -3.27
CA ILE A 48 -9.69 3.20 -2.88
C ILE A 48 -8.45 3.95 -3.35
N ASP A 49 -8.57 5.25 -3.55
CA ASP A 49 -7.48 6.10 -4.03
C ASP A 49 -6.64 6.63 -2.85
N ASP A 50 -5.44 7.15 -3.11
CA ASP A 50 -4.52 7.58 -2.03
C ASP A 50 -5.06 8.75 -1.20
N HIS A 51 -5.86 9.61 -1.82
CA HIS A 51 -6.39 10.83 -1.20
C HIS A 51 -7.52 10.58 -0.21
N VAL A 52 -8.19 9.42 -0.30
CA VAL A 52 -9.25 9.01 0.65
C VAL A 52 -8.70 8.19 1.82
N LEU A 53 -7.40 7.86 1.83
CA LEU A 53 -6.78 7.25 3.00
C LEU A 53 -6.62 8.28 4.12
N CYS A 54 -7.21 8.00 5.28
CA CYS A 54 -7.07 8.81 6.50
C CYS A 54 -7.60 10.25 6.35
N ASP A 55 -8.66 10.41 5.56
CA ASP A 55 -9.35 11.68 5.25
C ASP A 55 -10.49 12.00 6.23
N GLY A 56 -10.85 11.05 7.10
CA GLY A 56 -11.89 11.16 8.11
C GLY A 56 -13.24 10.55 7.72
N PHE A 57 -13.33 9.90 6.55
CA PHE A 57 -14.49 9.15 6.10
C PHE A 57 -14.16 7.65 6.03
N ILE A 58 -15.13 6.81 6.40
CA ILE A 58 -14.97 5.35 6.29
C ILE A 58 -15.27 4.93 4.86
N ASP A 59 -14.23 4.62 4.09
CA ASP A 59 -14.31 4.10 2.73
C ASP A 59 -14.18 2.59 2.65
N CYS A 60 -13.44 1.95 3.57
CA CYS A 60 -13.35 0.49 3.61
C CYS A 60 -14.48 -0.15 4.44
N PRO A 61 -14.85 -1.43 4.15
CA PRO A 61 -15.99 -2.08 4.80
C PRO A 61 -15.96 -2.12 6.33
N ASN A 62 -14.77 -2.19 6.94
CA ASN A 62 -14.58 -2.17 8.39
C ASN A 62 -13.89 -0.89 8.89
N GLY A 63 -13.72 0.13 8.03
CA GLY A 63 -13.02 1.37 8.38
C GLY A 63 -11.52 1.19 8.59
N GLU A 64 -10.89 0.22 7.92
CA GLU A 64 -9.45 -0.04 8.03
C GLU A 64 -8.59 1.11 7.49
N ASP A 65 -9.14 1.87 6.54
CA ASP A 65 -8.58 3.11 6.00
C ASP A 65 -8.49 4.25 7.03
N GLU A 66 -9.26 4.17 8.11
CA GLU A 66 -9.31 5.14 9.20
C GLU A 66 -8.81 4.56 10.53
N ASP A 67 -8.12 3.42 10.51
CA ASP A 67 -7.47 2.88 11.70
C ASP A 67 -6.40 3.86 12.21
N ARG A 68 -6.44 4.17 13.52
CA ARG A 68 -5.59 5.20 14.12
C ARG A 68 -4.10 4.86 14.02
N GLN A 69 -3.73 3.59 14.18
CA GLN A 69 -2.34 3.19 14.13
C GLN A 69 -1.84 3.17 12.68
N ALA A 70 -2.63 2.60 11.77
CA ALA A 70 -2.33 2.60 10.33
C ALA A 70 -2.18 4.04 9.81
N CYS A 71 -3.10 4.94 10.16
CA CYS A 71 -3.04 6.34 9.76
C CYS A 71 -1.84 7.09 10.31
N MET A 72 -1.40 6.79 11.54
CA MET A 72 -0.19 7.38 12.11
C MET A 72 1.04 7.02 11.26
N PHE A 73 1.18 5.73 10.91
CA PHE A 73 2.30 5.28 10.07
C PHE A 73 2.20 5.80 8.64
N TYR A 74 1.00 5.79 8.04
CA TYR A 74 0.77 6.34 6.70
C TYR A 74 1.13 7.82 6.63
N LYS A 75 0.58 8.65 7.53
CA LYS A 75 0.84 10.10 7.55
C LYS A 75 2.31 10.42 7.77
N THR A 76 2.97 9.69 8.67
CA THR A 76 4.41 9.85 8.91
C THR A 76 5.23 9.49 7.67
N THR A 77 4.93 8.36 7.03
CA THR A 77 5.65 7.90 5.83
C THR A 77 5.41 8.84 4.65
N LYS A 78 4.16 9.26 4.41
CA LYS A 78 3.78 10.22 3.37
C LYS A 78 4.54 11.54 3.53
N ALA A 79 4.55 12.10 4.73
CA ALA A 79 5.27 13.35 5.00
C ALA A 79 6.77 13.26 4.65
N HIS A 80 7.44 12.14 4.96
CA HIS A 80 8.84 11.94 4.57
C HIS A 80 9.03 11.77 3.06
N LEU A 81 8.13 11.06 2.38
CA LEU A 81 8.16 10.90 0.92
C LEU A 81 7.92 12.23 0.21
N ASP A 82 7.01 13.06 0.71
CA ASP A 82 6.72 14.39 0.16
C ASP A 82 7.97 15.29 0.22
N VAL A 83 8.70 15.26 1.35
CA VAL A 83 9.98 15.98 1.49
C VAL A 83 11.00 15.53 0.45
N LEU A 84 11.11 14.22 0.21
CA LEU A 84 12.03 13.67 -0.79
C LEU A 84 11.61 14.03 -2.21
N ALA A 85 10.33 13.92 -2.53
CA ALA A 85 9.77 14.31 -3.82
C ALA A 85 10.03 15.78 -4.11
N ASP A 86 9.80 16.66 -3.13
CA ASP A 86 10.07 18.09 -3.23
C ASP A 86 11.56 18.38 -3.49
N ALA A 87 12.46 17.71 -2.77
CA ALA A 87 13.89 17.86 -2.96
C ALA A 87 14.32 17.43 -4.38
N LEU A 88 13.79 16.32 -4.88
CA LEU A 88 14.05 15.83 -6.23
C LEU A 88 13.50 16.78 -7.30
N LEU A 89 12.29 17.29 -7.12
CA LEU A 89 11.66 18.24 -8.04
C LEU A 89 12.42 19.57 -8.09
N ARG A 90 12.89 20.08 -6.94
CA ARG A 90 13.73 21.28 -6.89
C ARG A 90 15.06 21.06 -7.59
N TRP A 91 15.70 19.90 -7.38
CA TRP A 91 16.92 19.54 -8.09
C TRP A 91 16.72 19.42 -9.60
N ALA A 92 15.60 18.84 -10.05
CA ALA A 92 15.28 18.70 -11.47
C ALA A 92 15.00 20.05 -12.16
N ARG A 93 14.44 21.02 -11.43
CA ARG A 93 14.15 22.38 -11.94
C ARG A 93 15.33 23.35 -11.86
N GLY A 94 16.31 23.07 -10.99
CA GLY A 94 17.51 23.87 -10.78
C GLY A 94 18.70 23.45 -11.63
N ARG A 95 18.44 22.72 -12.71
CA ARG A 95 19.37 22.44 -13.81
C ARG A 95 18.76 22.94 -15.11
#